data_AF-I3WJS0-F1
#
_entry.id   AF-I3WJS0-F1
#
_cell.length_a   1.000
_cell.length_b   1.000
_cell.length_c   1.000
_cell.angle_alpha   90.00
_cell.angle_beta   90.00
_cell.angle_gamma   90.00
#
_symmetry.space_group_name_H-M   'P 1'
#
loop_
_entity.id
_entity.type
_entity.pdbx_description
1 polymer ?
#
loop_
_entity_poly.entity_id
_entity_poly.type
_entity_poly.pdbx_seq_one_letter_code
_entity_poly.pdbx_strand_id
1 'polypeptide(L)'
;MFAAWLRRERSLWGNAVAVLATSMMTVVIASFGDRLPPLCGAGGSQVSCDAVAQYRQGIRALPDWRSWADVQAWWPAYSVPKAALTAAIVFALTQYGSVLFVKTMIREYGKRSYLVASWVWHAALAITGFAVNMWLGVVAVVLLTRSVAIPLRFRGQRRPKPMIAGVTEAMCLLLVFIAVIIICPHLA
;
A
#
# COMPACT_ATOMS: atom_id res chain seq x y z
N MET A 1 -19.21 11.70 -24.89
CA MET A 1 -18.74 11.80 -23.49
C MET A 1 -18.50 10.45 -22.81
N PHE A 2 -19.36 9.45 -23.02
CA PHE A 2 -19.25 8.11 -22.41
C PHE A 2 -17.93 7.37 -22.71
N ALA A 3 -17.49 7.33 -23.97
CA ALA A 3 -16.19 6.73 -24.35
C ALA A 3 -14.97 7.41 -23.69
N ALA A 4 -15.04 8.72 -23.44
CA ALA A 4 -13.98 9.45 -22.74
C ALA A 4 -14.00 9.17 -21.22
N TRP A 5 -15.17 8.86 -20.66
CA TRP A 5 -15.33 8.45 -19.27
C TRP A 5 -14.84 7.01 -19.06
N LEU A 6 -15.22 6.07 -19.93
CA LEU A 6 -14.72 4.69 -19.94
C LEU A 6 -13.18 4.62 -20.03
N ARG A 7 -12.56 5.46 -20.87
CA ARG A 7 -11.09 5.56 -20.95
C ARG A 7 -10.45 6.08 -19.65
N ARG A 8 -11.14 6.94 -18.90
CA ARG A 8 -10.65 7.46 -17.61
C ARG A 8 -10.68 6.38 -16.55
N GLU A 9 -11.78 5.64 -16.47
CA GLU A 9 -11.90 4.52 -15.54
C GLU A 9 -10.83 3.47 -15.81
N ARG A 10 -10.62 3.10 -17.08
CA ARG A 10 -9.56 2.16 -17.45
C ARG A 10 -8.16 2.62 -17.02
N SER A 11 -7.87 3.92 -17.05
CA SER A 11 -6.61 4.47 -16.53
C SER A 11 -6.52 4.41 -15.00
N LEU A 12 -7.63 4.56 -14.28
CA LEU A 12 -7.65 4.42 -12.83
C LEU A 12 -7.45 2.96 -12.41
N TRP A 13 -8.12 2.04 -13.11
CA TRP A 13 -7.92 0.59 -12.94
C TRP A 13 -6.49 0.17 -13.25
N GLY A 14 -5.91 0.66 -14.35
CA GLY A 14 -4.51 0.39 -14.70
C GLY A 14 -3.53 0.85 -13.60
N ASN A 15 -3.74 2.05 -13.06
CA ASN A 15 -2.91 2.55 -11.96
C ASN A 15 -3.14 1.77 -10.65
N ALA A 16 -4.38 1.36 -10.36
CA ALA A 16 -4.69 0.55 -9.19
C ALA A 16 -3.99 -0.81 -9.25
N VAL A 17 -4.04 -1.49 -10.40
CA VAL A 17 -3.36 -2.78 -10.62
C VAL A 17 -1.86 -2.62 -10.48
N ALA A 18 -1.26 -1.58 -11.05
CA ALA A 18 0.17 -1.31 -10.92
C ALA A 18 0.58 -1.10 -9.46
N VAL A 19 -0.17 -0.28 -8.72
CA VAL A 19 0.06 -0.04 -7.29
C VAL A 19 -0.07 -1.33 -6.49
N LEU A 20 -1.13 -2.11 -6.71
CA LEU A 20 -1.33 -3.40 -6.04
C LEU A 20 -0.17 -4.36 -6.32
N ALA A 21 0.24 -4.50 -7.58
CA ALA A 21 1.36 -5.36 -7.97
C ALA A 21 2.66 -4.94 -7.28
N THR A 22 3.01 -3.65 -7.29
CA THR A 22 4.19 -3.15 -6.61
C THR A 22 4.12 -3.35 -5.09
N SER A 23 2.97 -3.09 -4.48
CA SER A 23 2.78 -3.29 -3.04
C SER A 23 2.86 -4.77 -2.64
N MET A 24 2.34 -5.69 -3.46
CA MET A 24 2.42 -7.13 -3.22
C MET A 24 3.86 -7.66 -3.24
N MET A 25 4.79 -6.96 -3.91
CA MET A 25 6.21 -7.33 -3.87
C MET A 25 6.76 -7.36 -2.44
N THR A 26 6.21 -6.54 -1.52
CA THR A 26 6.60 -6.59 -0.09
C THR A 26 6.24 -7.92 0.58
N VAL A 27 5.08 -8.50 0.24
CA VAL A 27 4.65 -9.81 0.73
C VAL A 27 5.54 -10.90 0.14
N VAL A 28 5.82 -10.85 -1.15
CA VAL A 28 6.72 -11.79 -1.83
C VAL A 28 8.10 -11.78 -1.17
N ILE A 29 8.72 -10.61 -1.03
CA ILE A 29 10.06 -10.46 -0.42
C ILE A 29 10.05 -10.98 1.02
N ALA A 30 9.04 -10.64 1.82
CA ALA A 30 8.97 -11.10 3.20
C ALA A 30 8.77 -12.61 3.32
N SER A 31 8.04 -13.23 2.39
CA SER A 31 7.78 -14.68 2.38
C SER A 31 9.06 -15.47 2.10
N PHE A 32 9.96 -14.92 1.29
CA PHE A 32 11.28 -15.50 1.00
C PHE A 32 12.38 -15.08 1.98
N GLY A 33 12.13 -14.07 2.84
CA GLY A 33 13.13 -13.53 3.75
C GLY A 33 13.41 -14.43 4.96
N ASP A 34 14.65 -14.45 5.42
CA ASP A 34 15.11 -15.32 6.53
C ASP A 34 14.64 -14.88 7.93
N ARG A 35 13.85 -13.80 8.04
CA ARG A 35 13.34 -13.29 9.32
C ARG A 35 12.04 -13.99 9.72
N LEU A 36 12.10 -15.29 9.96
CA LEU A 36 11.24 -15.83 11.00
C LEU A 36 11.83 -15.37 12.35
N PRO A 37 11.01 -14.89 13.30
CA PRO A 37 11.45 -14.80 14.71
C PRO A 37 12.08 -16.13 15.14
N PRO A 38 12.87 -16.17 16.22
CA PRO A 38 13.39 -17.44 16.74
C PRO A 38 12.21 -18.27 17.26
N LEU A 39 11.51 -18.94 16.35
CA LEU A 39 10.53 -19.99 16.65
C LEU A 39 11.26 -21.24 17.16
N CYS A 40 12.60 -21.22 17.16
CA CYS A 40 13.48 -22.20 17.76
C CYS A 40 14.56 -21.48 18.58
N GLY A 41 14.33 -21.32 19.89
CA GLY A 41 15.39 -21.01 20.84
C GLY A 41 15.18 -19.71 21.63
N ALA A 42 15.13 -19.88 22.95
CA ALA A 42 15.16 -18.86 24.00
C ALA A 42 13.90 -18.00 24.17
N GLY A 43 12.81 -18.61 24.66
CA GLY A 43 11.79 -17.88 25.43
C GLY A 43 10.35 -18.09 24.98
N GLY A 44 9.70 -19.14 25.50
CA GLY A 44 8.27 -19.12 25.88
C GLY A 44 7.17 -19.07 24.82
N SER A 45 7.42 -18.80 23.54
CA SER A 45 6.36 -18.84 22.50
C SER A 45 6.38 -20.16 21.72
N GLN A 46 5.35 -20.98 21.95
CA GLN A 46 5.15 -22.29 21.35
C GLN A 46 4.77 -22.21 19.87
N VAL A 47 5.76 -22.07 18.98
CA VAL A 47 5.61 -22.51 17.60
C VAL A 47 6.70 -23.53 17.37
N SER A 48 6.33 -24.79 17.13
CA SER A 48 7.30 -25.89 16.98
C SER A 48 8.27 -25.59 15.83
N CYS A 49 9.55 -25.94 16.02
CA CYS A 49 10.56 -25.98 14.96
C CYS A 49 10.14 -26.79 13.74
N ASP A 50 9.27 -27.77 13.94
CA ASP A 50 8.69 -28.59 12.87
C ASP A 50 7.77 -27.76 11.97
N ALA A 51 7.03 -26.79 12.52
CA ALA A 51 6.17 -25.89 11.73
C ALA A 51 7.00 -24.96 10.82
N VAL A 52 8.18 -24.55 11.27
CA VAL A 52 9.13 -23.74 10.47
C VAL A 52 9.79 -24.57 9.38
N ALA A 53 10.20 -25.79 9.70
CA ALA A 53 10.76 -26.71 8.72
C ALA A 53 9.71 -27.07 7.64
N GLN A 54 8.47 -27.34 8.07
CA GLN A 54 7.35 -27.64 7.18
C GLN A 54 6.95 -26.43 6.32
N TYR A 55 6.99 -25.21 6.87
CA TYR A 55 6.83 -23.98 6.11
C TYR A 55 7.90 -23.81 5.02
N ARG A 56 9.18 -23.98 5.39
CA ARG A 56 10.31 -23.83 4.46
C ARG A 56 10.30 -24.90 3.36
N GLN A 57 9.82 -26.11 3.66
CA GLN A 57 9.59 -27.15 2.66
C GLN A 57 8.39 -26.82 1.76
N GLY A 58 7.30 -26.31 2.32
CA GLY A 58 6.08 -25.93 1.59
C GLY A 58 6.30 -24.83 0.56
N ILE A 59 7.11 -23.80 0.84
CA ILE A 59 7.44 -22.76 -0.16
C ILE A 59 8.26 -23.31 -1.32
N ARG A 60 9.08 -24.33 -1.07
CA ARG A 60 10.01 -24.89 -2.07
C ARG A 60 9.37 -25.99 -2.91
N ALA A 61 8.28 -26.59 -2.46
CA ALA A 61 7.57 -27.65 -3.16
C ALA A 61 6.45 -27.07 -4.02
N LEU A 62 6.50 -27.28 -5.34
CA LEU A 62 5.41 -26.93 -6.23
C LEU A 62 4.26 -27.95 -6.06
N PRO A 63 3.03 -27.52 -5.72
CA PRO A 63 1.89 -28.42 -5.63
C PRO A 63 1.52 -29.04 -6.99
N ASP A 64 0.94 -30.23 -6.96
CA ASP A 64 0.49 -30.92 -8.18
C ASP A 64 -0.70 -30.17 -8.81
N TRP A 65 -0.78 -30.14 -10.14
CA TRP A 65 -1.83 -29.42 -10.88
C TRP A 65 -3.24 -29.90 -10.52
N ARG A 66 -3.37 -31.16 -10.07
CA ARG A 66 -4.63 -31.75 -9.61
C ARG A 66 -5.17 -31.11 -8.34
N SER A 67 -4.32 -30.46 -7.56
CA SER A 67 -4.66 -29.73 -6.33
C SER A 67 -4.97 -28.25 -6.59
N TRP A 68 -5.30 -27.84 -7.82
CA TRP A 68 -5.61 -26.44 -8.19
C TRP A 68 -6.73 -25.81 -7.33
N ALA A 69 -7.64 -26.61 -6.79
CA ALA A 69 -8.73 -26.15 -5.92
C ALA A 69 -8.36 -26.10 -4.43
N ASP A 70 -7.22 -26.68 -4.01
CA ASP A 70 -6.80 -26.71 -2.62
C ASP A 70 -5.94 -25.48 -2.29
N VAL A 71 -6.56 -24.46 -1.69
CA VAL A 71 -5.89 -23.22 -1.32
C VAL A 71 -4.69 -23.44 -0.41
N GLN A 72 -4.72 -24.44 0.47
CA GLN A 72 -3.62 -24.71 1.40
C GLN A 72 -2.43 -25.41 0.72
N ALA A 73 -2.67 -26.13 -0.37
CA ALA A 73 -1.61 -26.71 -1.20
C ALA A 73 -0.80 -25.63 -1.92
N TRP A 74 -1.46 -24.55 -2.38
CA TRP A 74 -0.82 -23.42 -3.05
C TRP A 74 -0.30 -22.36 -2.09
N TRP A 75 -0.93 -22.24 -0.92
CA TRP A 75 -0.66 -21.19 0.03
C TRP A 75 -0.56 -21.76 1.46
N PRO A 76 0.57 -22.41 1.78
CA PRO A 76 0.74 -23.07 3.07
C PRO A 76 0.64 -22.09 4.23
N ALA A 77 0.25 -22.57 5.41
CA ALA A 77 0.22 -21.76 6.62
C ALA A 77 1.54 -20.97 6.77
N TYR A 78 1.43 -19.67 7.13
CA TYR A 78 2.53 -18.72 7.29
C TYR A 78 3.18 -18.16 6.01
N SER A 79 2.73 -18.53 4.80
CA SER A 79 3.19 -17.95 3.52
C SER A 79 2.82 -16.49 3.29
N VAL A 80 1.92 -15.92 4.10
CA VAL A 80 1.70 -14.47 4.18
C VAL A 80 2.07 -14.00 5.56
N PRO A 81 3.27 -13.41 5.72
CA PRO A 81 3.60 -12.71 6.95
C PRO A 81 2.60 -11.57 7.18
N LYS A 82 1.87 -11.62 8.30
CA LYS A 82 0.84 -10.61 8.63
C LYS A 82 1.39 -9.19 8.56
N ALA A 83 2.59 -8.95 9.10
CA ALA A 83 3.26 -7.65 9.05
C ALA A 83 3.50 -7.16 7.60
N ALA A 84 3.89 -8.07 6.71
CA ALA A 84 4.14 -7.73 5.30
C ALA A 84 2.83 -7.47 4.55
N LEU A 85 1.77 -8.21 4.85
CA LEU A 85 0.44 -7.94 4.31
C LEU A 85 -0.08 -6.57 4.75
N THR A 86 0.04 -6.25 6.05
CA THR A 86 -0.35 -4.95 6.58
C THR A 86 0.45 -3.82 5.92
N ALA A 87 1.77 -3.99 5.78
CA ALA A 87 2.61 -3.03 5.06
C ALA A 87 2.17 -2.87 3.60
N ALA A 88 1.87 -3.97 2.91
CA ALA A 88 1.41 -3.95 1.53
C ALA A 88 0.08 -3.19 1.38
N ILE A 89 -0.88 -3.40 2.29
CA ILE A 89 -2.16 -2.70 2.29
C ILE A 89 -1.96 -1.21 2.52
N VAL A 90 -1.18 -0.84 3.55
CA VAL A 90 -0.89 0.58 3.85
C VAL A 90 -0.19 1.26 2.67
N PHE A 91 0.78 0.60 2.04
CA PHE A 91 1.42 1.10 0.84
C PHE A 91 0.45 1.23 -0.34
N ALA A 92 -0.38 0.23 -0.59
CA ALA A 92 -1.31 0.27 -1.72
C ALA A 92 -2.31 1.43 -1.58
N LEU A 93 -2.87 1.59 -0.38
CA LEU A 93 -3.84 2.64 -0.06
C LEU A 93 -3.24 4.05 -0.15
N THR A 94 -2.03 4.24 0.38
CA THR A 94 -1.33 5.54 0.30
C THR A 94 -0.90 5.88 -1.12
N GLN A 95 -0.34 4.91 -1.85
CA GLN A 95 0.11 5.09 -3.23
C GLN A 95 -1.03 5.37 -4.20
N TYR A 96 -2.17 4.70 -4.02
CA TYR A 96 -3.36 5.01 -4.81
C TYR A 96 -3.86 6.44 -4.52
N GLY A 97 -3.81 6.88 -3.26
CA GLY A 97 -4.09 8.27 -2.90
C GLY A 97 -3.17 9.26 -3.62
N SER A 98 -1.87 8.99 -3.68
CA SER A 98 -0.89 9.76 -4.46
C SER A 98 -1.24 9.81 -5.96
N VAL A 99 -1.73 8.72 -6.55
CA VAL A 99 -2.19 8.73 -7.96
C VAL A 99 -3.35 9.71 -8.17
N LEU A 100 -4.32 9.74 -7.25
CA LEU A 100 -5.44 10.69 -7.33
C LEU A 100 -4.94 12.12 -7.20
N PHE A 101 -4.05 12.40 -6.23
CA PHE A 101 -3.43 13.71 -6.06
C PHE A 101 -2.65 14.15 -7.31
N VAL A 102 -1.75 13.32 -7.84
CA VAL A 102 -0.96 13.67 -9.03
C VAL A 102 -1.85 13.93 -10.24
N LYS A 103 -2.96 13.17 -10.40
CA LYS A 103 -3.96 13.43 -11.45
C LYS A 103 -4.57 14.82 -11.30
N THR A 104 -4.83 15.31 -10.08
CA THR A 104 -5.30 16.69 -9.85
C THR A 104 -4.28 17.77 -10.20
N MET A 105 -2.99 17.41 -10.24
CA MET A 105 -1.89 18.35 -10.44
C MET A 105 -1.44 18.44 -11.91
N ILE A 106 -1.48 17.33 -12.66
CA ILE A 106 -0.94 17.26 -14.02
C ILE A 106 -2.05 17.26 -15.07
N ARG A 107 -2.71 16.10 -15.27
CA ARG A 107 -3.58 15.87 -16.43
C ARG A 107 -5.01 16.37 -16.22
N GLU A 108 -5.53 16.24 -15.01
CA GLU A 108 -6.92 16.55 -14.66
C GLU A 108 -7.03 17.86 -13.85
N TYR A 109 -6.04 18.73 -14.02
CA TYR A 109 -5.93 19.99 -13.30
C TYR A 109 -7.19 20.88 -13.47
N GLY A 110 -7.68 21.42 -12.35
CA GLY A 110 -8.87 22.26 -12.28
C GLY A 110 -10.21 21.52 -12.23
N LYS A 111 -10.23 20.18 -12.40
CA LYS A 111 -11.49 19.41 -12.33
C LYS A 111 -11.87 19.09 -10.89
N ARG A 112 -13.03 19.62 -10.47
CA ARG A 112 -13.55 19.45 -9.10
C ARG A 112 -13.76 17.98 -8.72
N SER A 113 -14.18 17.12 -9.65
CA SER A 113 -14.41 15.70 -9.37
C SER A 113 -13.15 14.97 -8.89
N TYR A 114 -12.01 15.21 -9.53
CA TYR A 114 -10.74 14.60 -9.11
C TYR A 114 -10.22 15.19 -7.80
N LEU A 115 -10.45 16.48 -7.55
CA LEU A 115 -10.09 17.12 -6.28
C LEU A 115 -10.89 16.50 -5.13
N VAL A 116 -12.21 16.40 -5.27
CA VAL A 116 -13.08 15.79 -4.26
C VAL A 116 -12.73 14.32 -4.06
N ALA A 117 -12.50 13.57 -5.13
CA ALA A 117 -12.07 12.16 -5.02
C ALA A 117 -10.75 12.03 -4.24
N SER A 118 -9.77 12.89 -4.52
CA SER A 118 -8.51 12.93 -3.77
C SER A 118 -8.75 13.25 -2.30
N TRP A 119 -9.56 14.26 -1.99
CA TRP A 119 -9.85 14.65 -0.60
C TRP A 119 -10.58 13.57 0.18
N VAL A 120 -11.62 12.98 -0.41
CA VAL A 120 -12.40 11.90 0.21
C VAL A 120 -11.49 10.70 0.48
N TRP A 121 -10.62 10.34 -0.47
CA TRP A 121 -9.67 9.24 -0.28
C TRP A 121 -8.72 9.52 0.90
N HIS A 122 -8.07 10.68 0.93
CA HIS A 122 -7.12 11.02 1.99
C HIS A 122 -7.80 11.23 3.35
N ALA A 123 -9.04 11.73 3.37
CA ALA A 123 -9.84 11.83 4.59
C ALA A 123 -10.20 10.44 5.13
N ALA A 124 -10.60 9.52 4.26
CA ALA A 124 -10.83 8.13 4.63
C ALA A 124 -9.55 7.51 5.22
N LEU A 125 -8.39 7.71 4.58
CA LEU A 125 -7.10 7.26 5.11
C LEU A 125 -6.80 7.84 6.50
N ALA A 126 -7.11 9.11 6.74
CA ALA A 126 -6.89 9.73 8.04
C ALA A 126 -7.77 9.11 9.13
N ILE A 127 -9.07 8.95 8.84
CA ILE A 127 -10.04 8.34 9.76
C ILE A 127 -9.64 6.89 10.08
N THR A 128 -9.38 6.08 9.04
CA THR A 128 -8.95 4.68 9.24
C THR A 128 -7.58 4.61 9.90
N GLY A 129 -6.68 5.53 9.57
CA GLY A 129 -5.35 5.65 10.17
C GLY A 129 -5.46 5.82 11.67
N PHE A 130 -6.21 6.81 12.15
CA PHE A 130 -6.42 7.02 13.59
C PHE A 130 -7.14 5.87 14.28
N ALA A 131 -8.06 5.19 13.60
CA ALA A 131 -8.73 4.02 14.15
C ALA A 131 -7.78 2.82 14.37
N VAL A 132 -6.75 2.68 13.55
CA VAL A 132 -5.78 1.57 13.63
C VAL A 132 -4.56 1.94 14.47
N ASN A 133 -3.99 3.13 14.25
CA ASN A 133 -2.79 3.59 14.94
C ASN A 133 -2.63 5.12 14.87
N MET A 134 -2.38 5.76 16.00
CA MET A 134 -2.16 7.21 16.10
C MET A 134 -1.18 7.76 15.04
N TRP A 135 -0.04 7.10 14.85
CA TRP A 135 1.01 7.55 13.93
C TRP A 135 0.61 7.43 12.47
N LEU A 136 -0.12 6.37 12.09
CA LEU A 136 -0.69 6.25 10.74
C LEU A 136 -1.72 7.36 10.49
N GLY A 137 -2.52 7.71 11.50
CA GLY A 137 -3.41 8.87 11.45
C GLY A 137 -2.67 10.18 11.20
N VAL A 138 -1.59 10.45 11.96
CA VAL A 138 -0.75 11.65 11.78
C VAL A 138 -0.17 11.73 10.36
N VAL A 139 0.41 10.63 9.87
CA VAL A 139 0.93 10.54 8.50
C VAL A 139 -0.18 10.82 7.48
N ALA A 140 -1.34 10.20 7.64
CA ALA A 140 -2.47 10.40 6.75
C ALA A 140 -3.01 11.85 6.77
N VAL A 141 -2.96 12.54 7.92
CA VAL A 141 -3.27 13.97 8.01
C VAL A 141 -2.26 14.82 7.25
N VAL A 142 -0.96 14.49 7.28
CA VAL A 142 0.04 15.16 6.44
C VAL A 142 -0.29 14.96 4.95
N LEU A 143 -0.67 13.75 4.55
CA LEU A 143 -1.07 13.43 3.18
C LEU A 143 -2.39 14.13 2.76
N LEU A 144 -3.34 14.28 3.68
CA LEU A 144 -4.56 15.04 3.46
C LEU A 144 -4.24 16.54 3.30
N THR A 145 -3.43 17.08 4.20
CA THR A 145 -3.03 18.50 4.19
C THR A 145 -2.38 18.89 2.88
N ARG A 146 -1.44 18.09 2.36
CA ARG A 146 -0.85 18.34 1.03
C ARG A 146 -1.88 18.25 -0.10
N SER A 147 -2.82 17.31 -0.02
CA SER A 147 -3.83 17.07 -1.06
C SER A 147 -4.83 18.23 -1.18
N VAL A 148 -4.95 19.03 -0.11
CA VAL A 148 -5.79 20.22 -0.04
C VAL A 148 -4.96 21.47 -0.35
N ALA A 149 -3.85 21.68 0.37
CA ALA A 149 -3.08 22.92 0.31
C ALA A 149 -2.44 23.17 -1.06
N ILE A 150 -1.83 22.15 -1.68
CA ILE A 150 -1.11 22.34 -2.94
C ILE A 150 -2.09 22.64 -4.10
N PRO A 151 -3.15 21.84 -4.34
CA PRO A 151 -4.04 22.11 -5.45
C PRO A 151 -4.84 23.39 -5.26
N LEU A 152 -5.19 23.77 -4.03
CA LEU A 152 -5.85 25.04 -3.75
C LEU A 152 -4.93 26.25 -3.94
N ARG A 153 -3.66 26.16 -3.53
CA ARG A 153 -2.67 27.24 -3.76
C ARG A 153 -2.51 27.54 -5.24
N PHE A 154 -2.47 26.50 -6.07
CA PHE A 154 -2.35 26.67 -7.50
C PHE A 154 -3.69 26.91 -8.18
N ARG A 155 -4.83 26.85 -7.49
CA ARG A 155 -6.17 27.00 -8.10
C ARG A 155 -6.34 28.43 -8.65
N GLY A 156 -6.54 28.53 -9.97
CA GLY A 156 -6.68 29.82 -10.65
C GLY A 156 -5.34 30.44 -11.10
N GLN A 157 -4.21 29.81 -10.80
CA GLN A 157 -2.90 30.18 -11.33
C GLN A 157 -2.53 29.33 -12.54
N ARG A 158 -1.34 29.54 -13.11
CA ARG A 158 -0.80 28.66 -14.17
C ARG A 158 -0.59 27.25 -13.62
N ARG A 159 -0.71 26.25 -14.50
CA ARG A 159 -0.50 24.85 -14.15
C ARG A 159 0.88 24.66 -13.48
N PRO A 160 0.95 23.97 -12.33
CA PRO A 160 2.20 23.75 -11.63
C PRO A 160 3.14 22.89 -12.49
N LYS A 161 4.45 23.16 -12.39
CA LYS A 161 5.46 22.33 -13.08
C LYS A 161 5.40 20.90 -12.54
N PRO A 162 5.48 19.85 -13.39
CA PRO A 162 5.42 18.46 -12.96
C PRO A 162 6.42 18.11 -11.85
N MET A 163 7.56 18.78 -11.83
CA MET A 163 8.60 18.66 -10.79
C MET A 163 8.08 18.92 -9.37
N ILE A 164 7.15 19.85 -9.18
CA ILE A 164 6.60 20.15 -7.84
C ILE A 164 5.81 18.94 -7.32
N ALA A 165 4.99 18.33 -8.17
CA ALA A 165 4.27 17.11 -7.82
C ALA A 165 5.26 15.96 -7.56
N GLY A 166 6.29 15.79 -8.40
CA GLY A 166 7.29 14.75 -8.24
C GLY A 166 8.06 14.83 -6.91
N VAL A 167 8.57 16.01 -6.54
CA VAL A 167 9.34 16.21 -5.29
C VAL A 167 8.45 16.00 -4.07
N THR A 168 7.24 16.57 -4.08
CA THR A 168 6.31 16.43 -2.95
C THR A 168 5.86 14.99 -2.75
N GLU A 169 5.69 14.23 -3.84
CA GLU A 169 5.45 12.79 -3.75
C GLU A 169 6.65 12.05 -3.17
N ALA A 170 7.86 12.28 -3.67
CA ALA A 170 9.05 11.61 -3.14
C ALA A 170 9.22 11.79 -1.63
N MET A 171 9.01 13.02 -1.12
CA MET A 171 9.09 13.31 0.31
C MET A 171 8.01 12.58 1.11
N CYS A 172 6.78 12.54 0.60
CA CYS A 172 5.67 11.86 1.28
C CYS A 172 5.82 10.34 1.27
N LEU A 173 6.33 9.79 0.16
CA LEU A 173 6.62 8.36 0.04
C LEU A 173 7.73 7.92 0.99
N LEU A 174 8.77 8.75 1.13
CA LEU A 174 9.81 8.48 2.12
C LEU A 174 9.24 8.48 3.54
N LEU A 175 8.39 9.44 3.87
CA LEU A 175 7.73 9.53 5.18
C LEU A 175 6.83 8.31 5.43
N VAL A 176 6.00 7.91 4.46
CA VAL A 176 5.17 6.71 4.54
C VAL A 176 6.03 5.46 4.69
N PHE A 177 7.13 5.35 3.94
CA PHE A 177 8.06 4.23 4.02
C PHE A 177 8.66 4.08 5.41
N ILE A 178 9.16 5.18 6.00
CA ILE A 178 9.69 5.18 7.36
C ILE A 178 8.60 4.78 8.36
N ALA A 179 7.41 5.35 8.24
CA ALA A 179 6.28 5.04 9.13
C ALA A 179 5.88 3.56 9.04
N VAL A 180 5.81 2.99 7.84
CA VAL A 180 5.48 1.57 7.63
C VAL A 180 6.53 0.66 8.28
N ILE A 181 7.82 0.95 8.11
CA ILE A 181 8.90 0.16 8.74
C ILE A 181 8.78 0.16 10.26
N ILE A 182 8.46 1.31 10.86
CA ILE A 182 8.36 1.44 12.31
C ILE A 182 7.07 0.81 12.82
N ILE A 183 5.93 1.03 12.17
CA ILE A 183 4.61 0.75 12.74
C ILE A 183 4.14 -0.68 12.42
N CYS A 184 4.37 -1.19 11.21
CA CYS A 184 3.82 -2.50 10.81
C CYS A 184 4.27 -3.68 11.66
N PRO A 185 5.50 -3.74 12.21
CA PRO A 185 5.88 -4.77 13.17
C PRO A 185 5.04 -4.78 14.45
N HIS A 186 4.47 -3.64 14.85
CA HIS A 186 3.65 -3.50 16.06
C HIS A 186 2.15 -3.76 15.82
N LEU A 187 1.73 -3.93 14.56
CA LEU A 187 0.33 -4.18 14.18
C LEU A 187 0.05 -5.66 13.85
N ALA A 188 1.07 -6.54 13.91
CA ALA A 188 1.04 -7.90 13.40
C ALA A 188 0.92 -8.98 14.49
#